data_AF-E9NSR9-F1
#
_entry.id   AF-E9NSR9-F1
#
_cell.length_a   1.000
_cell.length_b   1.000
_cell.length_c   1.000
_cell.angle_alpha   90.00
_cell.angle_beta   90.00
_cell.angle_gamma   90.00
#
_symmetry.space_group_name_H-M   'P 1'
#
loop_
_entity.id
_entity.type
_entity.pdbx_description
1 polymer ?
#
loop_
_entity_poly.entity_id
_entity_poly.type
_entity_poly.pdbx_seq_one_letter_code
_entity_poly.pdbx_strand_id
1 'polypeptide(L)'
;DGVCALYNEQDEEAAVLEVPQHSDSLLLHCRIIEADPQTSITLYSMLLQLNFEMAAMRGCWLALDELHNVRLCFQQSLEHLDEASFSDIVSGFIEHAAEVREYIAQLDESSAA
;
A
#
# COMPACT_ATOMS: atom_id res chain seq x y z
N ASP A 1 -19.64 6.15 3.48
CA ASP A 1 -18.80 7.06 2.68
C ASP A 1 -18.03 6.37 1.55
N GLY A 2 -18.47 5.21 1.05
CA GLY A 2 -17.78 4.54 -0.08
C GLY A 2 -16.42 3.94 0.25
N VAL A 3 -16.10 3.80 1.55
CA VAL A 3 -14.87 3.22 2.07
C VAL A 3 -15.20 1.89 2.75
N CYS A 4 -14.41 0.86 2.47
CA CYS A 4 -14.44 -0.44 3.13
C CYS A 4 -13.04 -0.77 3.64
N ALA A 5 -12.90 -1.05 4.94
CA ALA A 5 -11.63 -1.45 5.54
C ALA A 5 -11.68 -2.94 5.91
N LEU A 6 -10.68 -3.68 5.47
CA LEU A 6 -10.43 -5.08 5.79
C LEU A 6 -9.25 -5.17 6.74
N TYR A 7 -9.41 -5.98 7.78
CA TYR A 7 -8.41 -6.22 8.81
C TYR A 7 -8.02 -7.70 8.82
N ASN A 8 -6.75 -7.98 9.11
CA ASN A 8 -6.28 -9.35 9.31
C ASN A 8 -6.64 -9.86 10.72
N GLU A 9 -6.23 -11.10 11.04
CA GLU A 9 -6.50 -11.72 12.33
C GLU A 9 -5.79 -11.02 13.51
N GLN A 10 -4.78 -10.19 13.21
CA GLN A 10 -4.01 -9.38 14.16
C GLN A 10 -4.61 -7.97 14.36
N ASP A 11 -5.77 -7.68 13.77
CA ASP A 11 -6.42 -6.35 13.78
C ASP A 11 -5.59 -5.27 13.06
N GLU A 12 -4.73 -5.67 12.12
CA GLU A 12 -3.98 -4.77 11.26
C GLU A 12 -4.73 -4.51 9.95
N GLU A 13 -4.68 -3.27 9.47
CA GLU A 13 -5.27 -2.84 8.20
C GLU A 13 -4.66 -3.65 7.05
N ALA A 14 -5.41 -4.62 6.49
CA ALA A 14 -4.98 -5.46 5.38
C ALA A 14 -5.20 -4.76 4.03
N ALA A 15 -6.36 -4.14 3.86
CA ALA A 15 -6.70 -3.31 2.71
C ALA A 15 -7.81 -2.33 3.06
N VAL A 16 -7.72 -1.13 2.52
CA VAL A 16 -8.82 -0.18 2.47
C VAL A 16 -9.17 0.02 1.01
N LEU A 17 -10.46 -0.08 0.72
CA LEU A 17 -11.02 0.02 -0.60
C LEU A 17 -11.89 1.25 -0.64
N GLU A 18 -11.62 2.14 -1.58
CA GLU A 18 -12.43 3.33 -1.77
C GLU A 18 -12.53 3.72 -3.24
N VAL A 19 -13.62 4.40 -3.60
CA VAL A 19 -13.75 5.08 -4.89
C VAL A 19 -13.73 6.57 -4.60
N PRO A 20 -12.60 7.27 -4.83
CA PRO A 20 -12.50 8.69 -4.56
C PRO A 20 -13.60 9.47 -5.29
N GLN A 21 -14.03 10.60 -4.71
CA GLN A 21 -15.05 11.43 -5.35
C GLN A 21 -14.60 11.85 -6.75
N HIS A 22 -15.49 11.69 -7.72
CA HIS A 22 -15.24 11.96 -9.15
C HIS A 22 -14.16 11.08 -9.81
N SER A 23 -13.80 9.94 -9.20
CA SER A 23 -12.96 8.92 -9.81
C SER A 23 -13.80 7.83 -10.49
N ASP A 24 -13.26 7.29 -11.57
CA ASP A 24 -13.74 6.09 -12.27
C ASP A 24 -12.92 4.84 -11.87
N SER A 25 -12.17 4.93 -10.78
CA SER A 25 -11.23 3.91 -10.35
C SER A 25 -11.42 3.53 -8.89
N LEU A 26 -11.28 2.24 -8.62
CA LEU A 26 -11.11 1.69 -7.29
C LEU A 26 -9.68 1.93 -6.83
N LEU A 27 -9.52 2.56 -5.67
CA LEU A 27 -8.27 2.67 -4.96
C LEU A 27 -8.23 1.60 -3.87
N LEU A 28 -7.18 0.79 -3.88
CA LEU A 28 -6.80 -0.07 -2.77
C LEU A 28 -5.59 0.55 -2.10
N HIS A 29 -5.59 0.64 -0.79
CA HIS A 29 -4.40 1.04 -0.06
C HIS A 29 -4.32 0.41 1.33
N CYS A 30 -3.12 0.30 1.88
CA CYS A 30 -2.93 -0.05 3.27
C CYS A 30 -1.70 0.64 3.86
N ARG A 31 -1.70 0.89 5.18
CA ARG A 31 -0.56 1.43 5.92
C ARG A 31 0.52 0.38 6.06
N ILE A 32 1.72 0.65 5.53
CA ILE A 32 2.89 -0.23 5.66
C ILE A 32 3.65 0.05 6.95
N ILE A 33 4.01 1.32 7.18
CA ILE A 33 4.80 1.74 8.34
C ILE A 33 4.44 3.18 8.71
N GLU A 34 4.48 3.48 10.00
CA GLU A 34 4.50 4.86 10.51
C GLU A 34 5.96 5.31 10.57
N ALA A 35 6.33 6.30 9.75
CA ALA A 35 7.71 6.76 9.68
C ALA A 35 7.86 8.06 10.48
N ASP A 36 8.83 8.11 11.40
CA ASP A 36 9.16 9.34 12.12
C ASP A 36 9.80 10.33 11.12
N PRO A 37 9.16 11.50 10.86
CA PRO A 37 9.67 12.47 9.90
C PRO A 37 11.10 12.97 10.19
N GLN A 38 11.54 12.90 11.46
CA GLN A 38 12.84 13.42 11.89
C GLN A 38 13.99 12.44 11.70
N THR A 39 13.73 11.13 11.70
CA THR A 39 14.76 10.09 11.58
C THR A 39 14.74 9.36 10.24
N SER A 40 13.67 9.49 9.45
CA SER A 40 13.42 8.63 8.27
C SER A 40 13.84 9.22 6.91
N ILE A 41 14.74 10.20 6.84
CA ILE A 41 15.17 10.78 5.54
C ILE A 41 15.77 9.71 4.60
N THR A 42 16.64 8.85 5.11
CA THR A 42 17.24 7.76 4.33
C THR A 42 16.18 6.74 3.90
N LEU A 43 15.26 6.39 4.81
CA LEU A 43 14.13 5.51 4.53
C LEU A 43 13.26 6.08 3.39
N TYR A 44 12.89 7.36 3.42
CA TYR A 44 12.08 7.98 2.36
C TYR A 44 12.78 7.95 1.00
N SER A 45 14.10 8.17 0.94
CA SER A 45 14.86 8.03 -0.30
C SER A 45 14.81 6.60 -0.84
N MET A 46 14.92 5.59 0.03
CA MET A 46 14.84 4.18 -0.36
C MET A 46 13.43 3.80 -0.82
N LEU A 47 12.39 4.23 -0.10
CA LEU A 47 10.99 4.01 -0.48
C LEU A 47 10.67 4.63 -1.84
N LEU A 48 11.18 5.83 -2.12
CA LEU A 48 11.04 6.45 -3.45
C LEU A 48 11.78 5.68 -4.55
N GLN A 49 12.94 5.07 -4.25
CA GLN A 49 13.65 4.22 -5.19
C GLN A 49 12.86 2.92 -5.48
N LEU A 50 12.16 2.36 -4.49
CA LEU A 50 11.32 1.18 -4.71
C LEU A 50 10.21 1.43 -5.72
N ASN A 51 9.63 2.63 -5.77
CA ASN A 51 8.66 3.00 -6.81
C ASN A 51 9.21 2.88 -8.24
N PHE A 52 10.54 2.88 -8.43
CA PHE A 52 11.17 2.66 -9.74
C PHE A 52 11.28 1.17 -10.11
N GLU A 53 11.29 0.27 -9.12
CA GLU A 53 11.41 -1.18 -9.31
C GLU A 53 10.05 -1.79 -9.68
N MET A 54 9.57 -1.51 -10.89
CA MET A 54 8.21 -1.87 -11.35
C MET A 54 7.85 -3.35 -11.18
N ALA A 55 8.84 -4.25 -11.37
CA ALA A 55 8.63 -5.68 -11.21
C ALA A 55 8.39 -6.06 -9.74
N ALA A 56 9.06 -5.38 -8.80
CA ALA A 56 8.85 -5.58 -7.37
C ALA A 56 7.53 -4.95 -6.92
N MET A 57 7.18 -3.79 -7.47
CA MET A 57 5.98 -3.05 -7.06
C MET A 57 4.67 -3.59 -7.65
N ARG A 58 4.71 -4.41 -8.71
CA ARG A 58 3.52 -5.08 -9.29
C ARG A 58 2.34 -4.13 -9.58
N GLY A 59 2.64 -2.90 -9.99
CA GLY A 59 1.64 -1.85 -10.27
C GLY A 59 1.19 -1.04 -9.06
N CYS A 60 1.65 -1.39 -7.86
CA CYS A 60 1.48 -0.56 -6.67
C CYS A 60 2.47 0.61 -6.64
N TRP A 61 2.20 1.59 -5.80
CA TRP A 61 3.14 2.66 -5.46
C TRP A 61 3.09 2.98 -3.97
N LEU A 62 4.18 3.51 -3.46
CA LEU A 62 4.28 4.03 -2.10
C LEU A 62 3.93 5.51 -2.08
N ALA A 63 3.09 5.91 -1.13
CA ALA A 63 2.69 7.29 -0.88
C ALA A 63 2.81 7.62 0.62
N LEU A 64 2.96 8.90 0.95
CA LEU A 64 2.91 9.39 2.32
C LEU A 64 1.57 10.11 2.52
N ASP A 65 0.83 9.76 3.57
CA ASP A 65 -0.41 10.45 3.91
C ASP A 65 -0.20 11.67 4.82
N GLU A 66 -1.28 12.40 5.12
CA GLU A 66 -1.25 13.61 5.97
C GLU A 66 -0.77 13.34 7.41
N LEU A 67 -0.83 12.07 7.86
CA LEU A 67 -0.41 11.62 9.17
C LEU A 67 1.00 11.01 9.15
N HIS A 68 1.75 11.16 8.04
CA HIS A 68 3.08 10.59 7.83
C HIS A 68 3.14 9.05 7.86
N ASN A 69 2.02 8.39 7.56
CA ASN A 69 2.04 6.96 7.30
C ASN A 69 2.49 6.72 5.86
N VAL A 70 3.44 5.80 5.70
CA VAL A 70 3.75 5.23 4.40
C VAL A 70 2.66 4.24 4.05
N ARG A 71 1.99 4.48 2.93
CA ARG A 71 0.93 3.63 2.40
C ARG A 71 1.36 2.97 1.11
N LEU A 72 1.02 1.70 0.94
CA LEU A 72 1.05 1.02 -0.35
C LEU A 72 -0.31 1.24 -1.00
N CYS A 73 -0.30 1.68 -2.24
CA CYS A 73 -1.50 2.05 -2.99
C CYS A 73 -1.52 1.30 -4.33
N PHE A 74 -2.72 0.97 -4.81
CA PHE A 74 -2.98 0.36 -6.11
C PHE A 74 -4.29 0.91 -6.67
N GLN A 75 -4.37 1.12 -7.98
CA GLN A 75 -5.55 1.66 -8.64
C GLN A 75 -6.00 0.72 -9.77
N GLN A 76 -7.30 0.48 -9.81
CA GLN A 76 -7.95 -0.29 -10.87
C GLN A 76 -9.11 0.50 -11.46
N SER A 77 -9.20 0.60 -12.79
CA SER A 77 -10.37 1.17 -13.45
C SER A 77 -11.62 0.32 -13.20
N LEU A 78 -12.73 0.97 -12.83
CA LEU A 78 -14.02 0.32 -12.60
C LEU A 78 -14.62 -0.27 -13.88
N GLU A 79 -14.26 0.25 -15.06
CA GLU A 79 -14.74 -0.26 -16.35
C GLU A 79 -14.32 -1.72 -16.59
N HIS A 80 -13.17 -2.12 -16.05
CA HIS A 80 -12.61 -3.46 -16.20
C HIS A 80 -12.83 -4.37 -14.98
N LEU A 81 -13.70 -3.95 -14.05
CA LEU A 81 -13.91 -4.64 -12.80
C LEU A 81 -15.22 -5.44 -12.83
N ASP A 82 -15.11 -6.74 -12.59
CA ASP A 82 -16.24 -7.62 -12.29
C ASP A 82 -16.00 -8.30 -10.94
N GLU A 83 -16.93 -9.16 -10.51
CA GLU A 83 -16.82 -9.82 -9.20
C GLU A 83 -15.57 -10.70 -9.07
N ALA A 84 -15.20 -11.42 -10.14
CA ALA A 84 -14.06 -12.33 -10.13
C ALA A 84 -12.75 -11.53 -10.11
N SER A 85 -12.61 -10.57 -11.02
CA SER A 85 -11.41 -9.73 -11.09
C SER A 85 -11.25 -8.88 -9.82
N PHE A 86 -12.35 -8.41 -9.23
CA PHE A 86 -12.32 -7.75 -7.93
C PHE A 86 -11.76 -8.65 -6.83
N SER A 87 -12.28 -9.87 -6.69
CA SER A 87 -11.80 -10.82 -5.68
C SER A 87 -10.31 -11.12 -5.86
N ASP A 88 -9.86 -11.33 -7.10
CA ASP A 88 -8.47 -11.61 -7.42
C ASP A 88 -7.56 -10.42 -7.10
N ILE A 89 -7.97 -9.20 -7.46
CA ILE A 89 -7.22 -7.97 -7.19
C ILE A 89 -7.09 -7.72 -5.69
N VAL A 90 -8.18 -7.84 -4.93
CA VAL A 90 -8.16 -7.60 -3.48
C VAL A 90 -7.28 -8.63 -2.77
N SER A 91 -7.42 -9.91 -3.13
CA SER A 91 -6.60 -10.97 -2.52
C SER A 91 -5.12 -10.79 -2.86
N GLY A 92 -4.80 -10.53 -4.12
CA GLY A 92 -3.43 -10.30 -4.56
C GLY A 92 -2.81 -9.04 -3.96
N PHE A 93 -3.59 -7.98 -3.76
CA PHE A 93 -3.14 -6.78 -3.05
C PHE A 93 -2.80 -7.08 -1.59
N ILE A 94 -3.66 -7.82 -0.87
CA ILE A 94 -3.42 -8.17 0.54
C ILE A 94 -2.14 -9.03 0.69
N GLU A 95 -1.96 -10.03 -0.17
CA GLU A 95 -0.77 -10.87 -0.18
C GLU A 95 0.49 -10.03 -0.46
N HIS A 96 0.45 -9.19 -1.49
CA HIS A 96 1.59 -8.34 -1.83
C HIS A 96 1.89 -7.29 -0.76
N ALA A 97 0.87 -6.74 -0.10
CA ALA A 97 1.05 -5.81 1.01
C ALA A 97 1.79 -6.45 2.19
N ALA A 98 1.53 -7.74 2.48
CA ALA A 98 2.26 -8.47 3.50
C ALA A 98 3.74 -8.63 3.13
N GLU A 99 4.04 -9.00 1.87
CA GLU A 99 5.42 -9.10 1.36
C GLU A 99 6.17 -7.75 1.48
N VAL A 100 5.52 -6.65 1.10
CA VAL A 100 6.10 -5.31 1.13
C VAL A 100 6.37 -4.83 2.57
N ARG A 101 5.48 -5.14 3.52
CA ARG A 101 5.70 -4.83 4.95
C ARG A 101 6.93 -5.55 5.48
N GLU A 102 7.02 -6.85 5.22
CA GLU A 102 8.16 -7.65 5.67
C GLU A 102 9.47 -7.12 5.10
N TYR A 103 9.49 -6.79 3.80
CA TYR A 103 10.65 -6.23 3.14
C TYR A 103 11.07 -4.87 3.71
N ILE A 104 10.11 -3.95 3.91
CA ILE A 104 10.40 -2.61 4.46
C ILE A 104 10.85 -2.68 5.92
N ALA A 105 10.26 -3.57 6.73
CA ALA A 105 10.71 -3.79 8.11
C ALA A 105 12.19 -4.23 8.17
N GLN A 106 12.60 -5.14 7.28
CA GLN A 106 14.00 -5.58 7.18
C GLN A 106 14.96 -4.44 6.77
N LEU A 107 14.51 -3.54 5.89
CA LEU A 107 15.29 -2.37 5.48
C LEU A 107 15.44 -1.36 6.64
N ASP A 108 14.38 -1.13 7.40
CA ASP A 108 14.38 -0.20 8.53
C ASP A 108 15.35 -0.66 9.63
N GLU A 109 15.28 -1.95 10.01
CA GLU A 109 16.21 -2.59 10.95
C GLU A 109 17.67 -2.50 10.48
N SER A 110 17.92 -2.68 9.18
CA SER A 110 19.27 -2.60 8.60
C SER A 110 19.81 -1.17 8.55
N SER A 111 18.93 -0.16 8.52
CA SER A 111 19.31 1.25 8.49
C SER A 111 19.62 1.81 9.89
N ALA A 112 19.11 1.15 10.93
CA ALA A 112 19.33 1.50 12.33
C ALA A 112 20.62 0.90 12.94
N ALA A 113 21.26 -0.04 12.24
CA ALA A 113 22.51 -0.72 12.63
C ALA A 113 23.77 -0.02 12.11
#